data_AF-A0A2E5R9Q7-F1
#
_entry.id   AF-A0A2E5R9Q7-F1
#
_cell.length_a   1.000
_cell.length_b   1.000
_cell.length_c   1.000
_cell.angle_alpha   90.00
_cell.angle_beta   90.00
_cell.angle_gamma   90.00
#
_symmetry.space_group_name_H-M   'P 1'
#
loop_
_entity.id
_entity.type
_entity.pdbx_description
1 polymer ?
#
loop_
_entity_poly.entity_id
_entity_poly.type
_entity_poly.pdbx_seq_one_letter_code
_entity_poly.pdbx_strand_id
1 'polypeptide(L)'
;MIPEIANVDSLPDWISPEVVQNLSVVVLVILGILLFLVLRFISKVMIRFTFIVIIIALAFGVWTERSDLSGCISTCSCEIFGQKIYIPEGKNPFCEES
;
A
#
# COMPACT_ATOMS: atom_id res chain seq x y z
N MET A 1 58.98 3.53 19.29
CA MET A 1 58.25 4.15 18.16
C MET A 1 56.80 3.72 18.23
N ILE A 2 55.98 4.52 18.92
CA ILE A 2 54.52 4.45 18.85
C ILE A 2 54.11 5.92 18.71
N PRO A 3 53.40 6.34 17.65
CA PRO A 3 53.00 7.72 17.52
C PRO A 3 51.93 8.00 18.58
N GLU A 4 52.24 8.99 19.41
CA GLU A 4 51.39 9.56 20.43
C GLU A 4 50.16 10.19 19.76
N ILE A 5 49.13 9.39 19.55
CA ILE A 5 47.78 9.84 19.20
C ILE A 5 47.11 10.45 20.45
N ALA A 6 47.78 11.44 21.05
CA ALA A 6 47.29 12.17 22.21
C ALA A 6 47.16 13.65 21.83
N ASN A 7 46.16 13.97 21.02
CA ASN A 7 45.59 15.31 21.06
C ASN A 7 44.11 15.27 20.66
N VAL A 8 43.30 14.79 21.59
CA VAL A 8 41.82 14.87 21.55
C VAL A 8 41.29 16.17 22.19
N ASP A 9 42.18 17.08 22.58
CA ASP A 9 41.84 18.28 23.37
C ASP A 9 41.92 19.61 22.58
N SER A 10 42.27 19.56 21.30
CA SER A 10 42.29 20.73 20.42
C SER A 10 41.35 20.53 19.24
N LEU A 11 40.06 20.79 19.46
CA LEU A 11 39.16 21.07 18.35
C LEU A 11 39.77 22.24 17.56
N PRO A 12 39.87 22.14 16.23
CA PRO A 12 40.52 23.17 15.44
C PRO A 12 39.75 24.49 15.56
N ASP A 13 40.45 25.63 15.54
CA ASP A 13 39.91 26.97 15.90
C ASP A 13 38.69 27.44 15.07
N TRP A 14 38.36 26.75 13.97
CA TRP A 14 37.15 26.97 13.19
C TRP A 14 35.90 26.26 13.74
N ILE A 15 36.05 25.30 14.66
CA ILE A 15 34.97 24.66 15.43
C ILE A 15 34.86 25.37 16.78
N SER A 16 34.30 26.58 16.76
CA SER A 16 33.86 27.23 17.99
C SER A 16 32.51 26.64 18.44
N PRO A 17 32.27 26.51 19.75
CA PRO A 17 31.04 25.92 20.30
C PRO A 17 29.77 26.67 19.85
N GLU A 18 29.89 27.97 19.60
CA GLU A 18 28.84 28.84 19.05
C GLU A 18 28.39 28.39 17.64
N VAL A 19 29.34 28.02 16.78
CA VAL A 19 29.07 27.58 15.41
C VAL A 19 28.43 26.19 15.42
N VAL A 20 28.88 25.29 16.29
CA VAL A 20 28.32 23.94 16.43
C VAL A 20 26.88 23.99 16.95
N GLN A 21 26.59 24.84 17.93
CA GLN A 21 25.26 24.97 18.50
C GLN A 21 24.26 25.52 17.47
N ASN A 22 24.66 26.54 16.70
CA ASN A 22 23.78 27.13 15.69
C ASN A 22 23.56 26.18 14.49
N LEU A 23 24.61 25.47 14.06
CA LEU A 23 24.49 24.42 13.03
C LEU A 23 23.57 23.28 13.46
N SER A 24 23.65 22.86 14.72
CA SER A 24 22.80 21.78 15.25
C SER A 24 21.31 22.13 15.16
N VAL A 25 20.94 23.36 15.53
CA VAL A 25 19.56 23.85 15.41
C VAL A 25 19.12 23.88 13.95
N VAL A 26 19.96 24.39 13.05
CA VAL A 26 19.65 24.43 11.61
C VAL A 26 19.44 23.02 11.05
N VAL A 27 20.30 22.07 11.40
CA VAL A 27 20.17 20.67 10.96
C VAL A 27 18.87 20.05 11.47
N LEU A 28 18.50 20.28 12.74
CA LEU A 28 17.25 19.79 13.31
C LEU A 28 16.02 20.38 12.60
N VAL A 29 16.05 21.67 12.28
CA VAL A 29 14.97 22.34 11.53
C VAL A 29 14.85 21.75 10.13
N ILE A 30 15.95 21.59 9.41
CA ILE A 30 15.97 20.98 8.07
C ILE A 30 15.43 19.55 8.13
N LEU A 31 15.88 18.76 9.11
CA LEU A 31 15.43 17.39 9.29
C LEU A 31 13.92 17.34 9.55
N GLY A 32 13.40 18.23 10.40
CA GLY A 32 11.96 18.35 10.66
C GLY A 32 11.15 18.68 9.40
N ILE A 33 11.65 19.61 8.58
CA ILE A 33 11.01 19.98 7.30
C ILE A 33 11.00 18.78 6.34
N LEU A 34 12.13 18.07 6.20
CA LEU A 34 12.21 16.88 5.35
C LEU A 34 11.22 15.80 5.80
N LEU A 35 11.15 15.53 7.11
CA LEU A 35 10.21 14.57 7.68
C LEU A 35 8.76 14.97 7.39
N PHE A 36 8.42 16.25 7.56
CA PHE A 36 7.10 16.78 7.24
C PHE A 36 6.76 16.65 5.74
N LEU A 37 7.71 16.92 4.85
CA LEU A 37 7.53 16.76 3.40
C LEU A 37 7.31 15.30 3.02
N VAL A 38 8.08 14.37 3.60
CA VAL A 38 7.91 12.93 3.40
C VAL A 38 6.52 12.48 3.87
N LEU A 39 6.11 12.88 5.07
CA LEU A 39 4.77 12.56 5.59
C LEU A 39 3.67 13.12 4.69
N ARG A 40 3.78 14.38 4.27
CA ARG A 40 2.82 15.01 3.36
C ARG A 40 2.76 14.30 2.02
N PHE A 41 3.90 13.87 1.48
CA PHE A 41 3.97 13.11 0.25
C PHE A 41 3.29 11.75 0.41
N ILE A 42 3.60 11.01 1.47
CA ILE A 42 2.96 9.73 1.79
C ILE A 42 1.46 9.92 1.93
N SER A 43 0.96 10.88 2.72
CA SER A 43 -0.48 11.10 2.89
C SER A 43 -1.18 11.40 1.56
N LYS A 44 -0.56 12.19 0.69
CA LYS A 44 -1.14 12.56 -0.60
C LYS A 44 -1.10 11.40 -1.62
N VAL A 45 -0.04 10.61 -1.60
CA VAL A 45 0.14 9.46 -2.50
C VAL A 45 -0.66 8.25 -2.03
N MET A 46 -0.72 8.00 -0.72
CA MET A 46 -1.48 6.90 -0.12
C MET A 46 -2.97 7.01 -0.47
N ILE A 47 -3.57 8.21 -0.42
CA ILE A 47 -4.97 8.38 -0.85
C ILE A 47 -5.16 7.92 -2.30
N ARG A 48 -4.31 8.37 -3.22
CA ARG A 48 -4.39 7.97 -4.63
C ARG A 48 -4.17 6.46 -4.80
N PHE A 49 -3.20 5.90 -4.09
CA PHE A 49 -2.88 4.48 -4.14
C PHE A 49 -4.03 3.63 -3.59
N THR A 50 -4.65 4.04 -2.48
CA THR A 50 -5.85 3.40 -1.92
C THR A 50 -6.97 3.36 -2.93
N PHE A 51 -7.28 4.47 -3.62
CA PHE A 51 -8.30 4.46 -4.68
C PHE A 51 -7.96 3.50 -5.82
N ILE A 52 -6.70 3.48 -6.27
CA ILE A 52 -6.25 2.56 -7.32
C ILE A 52 -6.43 1.10 -6.86
N VAL A 53 -6.01 0.77 -5.64
CA VAL A 53 -6.15 -0.59 -5.07
C VAL A 53 -7.61 -0.98 -4.97
N ILE A 54 -8.49 -0.09 -4.51
CA ILE A 54 -9.94 -0.35 -4.44
C ILE A 54 -10.50 -0.64 -5.83
N ILE A 55 -10.17 0.16 -6.84
CA ILE A 55 -10.64 -0.06 -8.23
C ILE A 55 -10.16 -1.41 -8.75
N ILE A 56 -8.89 -1.74 -8.53
CA ILE A 56 -8.32 -3.02 -8.94
C ILE A 56 -9.04 -4.18 -8.23
N ALA A 57 -9.23 -4.09 -6.91
CA ALA A 57 -9.94 -5.11 -6.15
C ALA A 57 -11.38 -5.30 -6.64
N LEU A 58 -12.10 -4.22 -6.94
CA LEU A 58 -13.44 -4.28 -7.53
C LEU A 58 -13.44 -4.93 -8.91
N ALA A 59 -12.48 -4.56 -9.78
CA ALA A 59 -12.35 -5.15 -11.11
C ALA A 59 -12.07 -6.65 -11.04
N PHE A 60 -11.19 -7.08 -10.12
CA PHE A 60 -10.93 -8.50 -9.88
C PHE A 60 -12.15 -9.22 -9.29
N GLY A 61 -12.85 -8.62 -8.32
CA GLY A 61 -14.08 -9.19 -7.76
C GLY A 61 -15.14 -9.46 -8.83
N VAL A 62 -15.43 -8.46 -9.68
CA VAL A 62 -16.36 -8.61 -10.81
C VAL A 62 -15.89 -9.69 -11.79
N TRP A 63 -14.58 -9.82 -12.01
CA TRP A 63 -14.04 -10.87 -12.86
C TRP A 63 -14.27 -12.27 -12.26
N THR A 64 -14.09 -12.43 -10.95
CA THR A 64 -14.32 -13.71 -10.27
C THR A 64 -15.78 -14.14 -10.28
N GLU A 65 -16.73 -13.19 -10.25
CA GLU A 65 -18.16 -13.53 -10.40
C GLU A 65 -18.50 -13.96 -11.83
N ARG A 66 -17.80 -13.46 -12.84
CA ARG A 66 -18.06 -13.86 -14.24
C ARG A 66 -17.68 -15.30 -14.55
N SER A 67 -16.69 -15.89 -13.87
CA SER A 67 -16.33 -17.30 -14.09
C SER A 67 -17.44 -18.24 -13.64
N ASP A 68 -18.15 -17.92 -12.55
CA ASP A 68 -19.24 -18.76 -12.03
C ASP A 68 -20.53 -18.63 -12.86
N LEU A 69 -20.80 -17.47 -13.48
CA LEU A 69 -21.95 -17.32 -14.38
C LEU A 69 -21.85 -18.17 -15.65
N SER A 70 -20.63 -18.46 -16.14
CA SER A 70 -20.44 -19.29 -17.35
C SER A 70 -20.74 -20.77 -17.11
N GLY A 71 -20.45 -21.29 -15.91
CA GLY A 71 -20.75 -22.67 -15.52
C GLY A 71 -22.24 -22.91 -15.25
N CYS A 72 -23.00 -21.85 -14.98
CA CYS A 72 -24.37 -21.98 -14.52
C CYS A 72 -25.42 -22.15 -15.64
N ILE A 73 -25.07 -21.80 -16.88
CA ILE A 73 -25.92 -22.10 -18.05
C ILE A 73 -25.98 -23.61 -18.31
N SER A 74 -24.92 -24.35 -17.94
CA SER A 74 -24.77 -25.78 -18.20
C SER A 74 -25.24 -26.71 -17.08
N THR A 75 -25.71 -26.20 -15.94
CA THR A 75 -26.12 -27.02 -14.78
C THR A 75 -27.49 -26.60 -14.24
N CYS A 76 -28.24 -27.56 -13.69
CA CYS A 76 -29.60 -27.33 -13.17
C CYS A 76 -29.64 -26.81 -11.73
N SER A 77 -28.48 -26.80 -11.07
CA SER A 77 -28.28 -26.22 -9.74
C SER A 77 -26.95 -25.47 -9.72
N CYS A 78 -26.98 -24.21 -9.33
CA CYS A 78 -25.77 -23.41 -9.18
C CYS A 78 -25.75 -22.65 -7.87
N GLU A 79 -24.54 -22.31 -7.46
CA GLU A 79 -24.28 -21.42 -6.35
C GLU A 79 -23.74 -20.11 -6.92
N ILE A 80 -24.50 -19.02 -6.82
CA ILE A 80 -24.05 -17.68 -7.21
C ILE A 80 -23.92 -16.88 -5.91
N PHE A 81 -22.73 -16.32 -5.62
CA PHE A 81 -22.45 -15.60 -4.37
C PHE A 81 -22.73 -16.41 -3.09
N GLY A 82 -22.53 -17.73 -3.10
CA GLY A 82 -22.83 -18.58 -1.94
C GLY A 82 -24.33 -18.85 -1.73
N GLN A 83 -25.20 -18.41 -2.63
CA GLN A 83 -26.63 -18.72 -2.61
C GLN A 83 -26.95 -19.78 -3.67
N LYS A 84 -27.51 -20.91 -3.21
CA LYS A 84 -28.00 -21.98 -4.10
C LYS A 84 -29.29 -21.53 -4.76
N ILE A 85 -29.24 -21.33 -6.07
CA ILE A 85 -30.40 -20.97 -6.89
C ILE A 85 -30.89 -22.24 -7.58
N TYR A 86 -32.16 -22.58 -7.34
CA TYR A 86 -32.85 -23.68 -8.02
C TYR A 86 -33.56 -23.12 -9.25
N ILE A 87 -33.23 -23.65 -10.43
CA ILE A 87 -33.86 -23.24 -11.68
C ILE A 87 -35.09 -24.12 -11.89
N PRO A 88 -36.31 -23.56 -11.96
CA PRO A 88 -37.51 -24.35 -12.17
C PRO A 88 -37.50 -25.03 -13.55
N GLU A 89 -38.05 -26.23 -13.60
CA GLU A 89 -38.10 -27.06 -14.80
C GLU A 89 -38.80 -26.32 -15.97
N GLY A 90 -38.28 -26.52 -17.18
CA GLY A 90 -38.75 -25.82 -18.39
C GLY A 90 -38.23 -24.38 -18.58
N LYS A 91 -37.39 -23.85 -17.67
CA LYS A 91 -36.68 -22.56 -17.85
C LYS A 91 -35.24 -22.70 -18.30
N ASN A 92 -34.68 -23.90 -18.22
CA ASN A 92 -33.37 -24.24 -18.80
C ASN A 92 -33.56 -25.40 -19.79
N PRO A 93 -33.28 -25.21 -21.10
CA PRO A 93 -33.39 -26.27 -22.10
C PRO A 93 -32.37 -27.41 -21.91
N PHE A 94 -31.38 -27.24 -21.02
CA PHE A 94 -30.43 -28.29 -20.63
C PHE A 94 -30.89 -29.10 -19.40
N CYS A 95 -32.03 -28.74 -18.81
CA CYS A 95 -32.63 -29.40 -17.65
C CYS A 95 -33.96 -30.01 -18.08
N GLU A 96 -33.89 -31.02 -18.92
CA GLU A 96 -35.01 -31.92 -19.20
C GLU A 96 -35.04 -33.04 -18.16
N GLU A 97 -36.24 -33.31 -17.65
CA GLU A 97 -36.59 -34.23 -16.55
C GLU A 97 -35.76 -35.52 -16.55
N SER A 98 -35.10 -35.81 -15.42
CA SER A 98 -34.69 -37.17 -15.04
C SER A 98 -34.92 -37.41 -13.56
#